data_AF-A0AAV5BYN6-F1
#
_entry.id   AF-A0AAV5BYN6-F1
#
_cell.length_a   1.000
_cell.length_b   1.000
_cell.length_c   1.000
_cell.angle_alpha   90.00
_cell.angle_beta   90.00
_cell.angle_gamma   90.00
#
_symmetry.space_group_name_H-M   'P 1'
#
loop_
_entity.id
_entity.type
_entity.pdbx_description
1 polymer ?
#
loop_
_entity_poly.entity_id
_entity_poly.type
_entity_poly.pdbx_seq_one_letter_code
_entity_poly.pdbx_strand_id
1 'polypeptide(L)'
;MAAGAVWPRAVAAWFAAAVMLLVMATVATTPAAGFISDETCRAVLWANRVGAPFVGLVAPNGYEMEPVLKSPIFKPSDDIPIFDVQGRRFRFGTIQGQRVVMVMTGLGMLLVSLFKEKGVLHWGIAGNLDDGLQIGDVTIPEYWAHLSLWVWQRHGDGPANELPLEAAGDYTRELGFLNFSDHTVVGHGPYPAEDLAAANTLNSIWYQPCDILTKTRTQDKNLN
;
A
#
# COMPACT_ATOMS: atom_id res chain seq x y z
N MET A 1 -32.29 -52.20 -8.14
CA MET A 1 -31.90 -51.72 -6.79
C MET A 1 -30.49 -52.21 -6.52
N ALA A 2 -29.49 -51.33 -6.54
CA ALA A 2 -28.09 -51.72 -6.34
C ALA A 2 -27.84 -51.96 -4.84
N ALA A 3 -27.33 -53.14 -4.49
CA ALA A 3 -26.93 -53.48 -3.14
C ALA A 3 -25.66 -52.68 -2.77
N GLY A 4 -25.78 -51.78 -1.80
CA GLY A 4 -24.63 -51.05 -1.25
C GLY A 4 -23.72 -52.02 -0.50
N ALA A 5 -22.43 -52.05 -0.87
CA ALA A 5 -21.45 -52.88 -0.19
C ALA A 5 -21.27 -52.42 1.26
N VAL A 6 -21.68 -53.24 2.22
CA VAL A 6 -21.45 -53.00 3.66
C VAL A 6 -20.09 -53.60 4.01
N TRP A 7 -19.10 -52.74 4.26
CA TRP A 7 -17.76 -53.17 4.61
C TRP A 7 -17.70 -53.61 6.08
N PRO A 8 -16.95 -54.67 6.44
CA PRO A 8 -16.71 -55.02 7.83
C PRO A 8 -16.08 -53.84 8.58
N ARG A 9 -16.50 -53.57 9.82
CA ARG A 9 -16.07 -52.39 10.62
C ARG A 9 -14.55 -52.26 10.71
N ALA A 10 -13.83 -53.38 10.74
CA ALA A 10 -12.37 -53.41 10.72
C ALA A 10 -11.79 -52.84 9.42
N VAL A 11 -12.34 -53.23 8.25
CA VAL A 11 -11.86 -52.76 6.95
C VAL A 11 -12.17 -51.28 6.76
N ALA A 12 -13.33 -50.81 7.24
CA ALA A 12 -13.66 -49.38 7.27
C ALA A 12 -12.69 -48.58 8.15
N ALA A 13 -12.29 -49.12 9.31
CA ALA A 13 -11.32 -48.48 10.20
C ALA A 13 -9.91 -48.40 9.59
N TRP A 14 -9.43 -49.48 8.96
CA TRP A 14 -8.15 -49.49 8.25
C TRP A 14 -8.14 -48.52 7.06
N PHE A 15 -9.24 -48.47 6.31
CA PHE A 15 -9.39 -47.53 5.21
C PHE A 15 -9.39 -46.08 5.70
N ALA A 16 -10.13 -45.77 6.77
CA ALA A 16 -10.12 -44.44 7.37
C ALA A 16 -8.74 -44.04 7.91
N ALA A 17 -8.02 -44.96 8.55
CA ALA A 17 -6.66 -44.73 9.04
C ALA A 17 -5.67 -44.48 7.89
N ALA A 18 -5.77 -45.26 6.80
CA ALA A 18 -4.95 -45.09 5.61
C ALA A 18 -5.22 -43.74 4.91
N VAL A 19 -6.48 -43.33 4.80
CA VAL A 19 -6.86 -42.01 4.28
C VAL A 19 -6.32 -40.90 5.18
N MET A 20 -6.41 -41.03 6.50
CA MET A 20 -5.87 -40.03 7.43
C MET A 20 -4.34 -39.91 7.33
N LEU A 21 -3.63 -41.04 7.20
CA LEU A 21 -2.18 -41.07 6.97
C LEU A 21 -1.79 -40.43 5.64
N LEU A 22 -2.58 -40.67 4.57
CA LEU A 22 -2.38 -40.05 3.27
C LEU A 22 -2.59 -38.53 3.34
N VAL A 23 -3.64 -38.08 4.03
CA VAL A 23 -3.91 -36.64 4.26
C VAL A 23 -2.79 -36.00 5.09
N MET A 24 -2.29 -36.66 6.13
CA MET A 24 -1.17 -36.14 6.92
C MET A 24 0.12 -36.08 6.09
N ALA A 25 0.36 -37.05 5.20
CA ALA A 25 1.51 -37.05 4.31
C ALA A 25 1.42 -35.95 3.22
N THR A 26 0.22 -35.61 2.74
CA THR A 26 0.05 -34.50 1.77
C THR A 26 0.08 -33.12 2.42
N VAL A 27 -0.40 -33.00 3.66
CA VAL A 27 -0.28 -31.76 4.46
C VAL A 27 1.17 -31.52 4.92
N ALA A 28 1.93 -32.58 5.22
CA ALA A 28 3.34 -32.43 5.60
C ALA A 28 4.29 -32.13 4.43
N THR A 29 3.88 -32.43 3.18
CA THR A 29 4.70 -32.20 1.98
C THR A 29 4.37 -30.91 1.24
N THR A 30 3.29 -30.23 1.62
CA THR A 30 3.04 -28.85 1.17
C THR A 30 3.77 -27.93 2.13
N PRO A 31 4.93 -27.34 1.75
CA PRO A 31 5.50 -26.28 2.56
C PRO A 31 4.42 -25.21 2.68
N ALA A 32 4.07 -24.87 3.92
CA ALA A 32 3.42 -23.59 4.18
C ALA A 32 4.43 -22.54 3.72
N ALA A 33 4.34 -22.16 2.45
CA ALA A 33 5.19 -21.13 1.88
C ALA A 33 4.82 -19.84 2.61
N GLY A 34 5.54 -19.55 3.70
CA GLY A 34 5.46 -18.26 4.35
C GLY A 34 5.68 -17.19 3.28
N PHE A 35 4.98 -16.07 3.41
CA PHE A 35 5.15 -14.89 2.56
C PHE A 35 6.61 -14.39 2.53
N ILE A 36 7.47 -14.87 3.44
CA ILE A 36 8.91 -14.64 3.54
C ILE A 36 9.66 -15.97 3.70
N SER A 37 10.90 -16.04 3.22
CA SER A 37 11.74 -17.24 3.39
C SER A 37 12.16 -17.45 4.85
N ASP A 38 12.52 -18.67 5.23
CA ASP A 38 13.02 -19.00 6.58
C ASP A 38 14.26 -18.21 6.99
N GLU A 39 15.10 -17.86 6.01
CA GLU A 39 16.27 -17.01 6.22
C GLU A 39 15.84 -15.58 6.56
N THR A 40 14.95 -14.98 5.75
CA THR A 40 14.41 -13.64 6.00
C THR A 40 13.68 -13.59 7.34
N CYS A 41 12.88 -14.61 7.66
CA CYS A 41 12.17 -14.72 8.93
C CYS A 41 13.15 -14.72 10.12
N ARG A 42 14.21 -15.53 10.06
CA ARG A 42 15.25 -15.56 11.10
C ARG A 42 15.97 -14.23 11.24
N ALA A 43 16.28 -13.55 10.14
CA ALA A 43 16.91 -12.24 10.18
C ALA A 43 16.00 -11.16 10.80
N VAL A 44 14.69 -11.17 10.46
CA VAL A 44 13.70 -10.29 11.10
C VAL A 44 13.60 -10.55 12.60
N LEU A 45 13.54 -11.82 13.01
CA LEU A 45 13.49 -12.20 14.42
C LEU A 45 14.76 -11.76 15.17
N TRP A 46 15.92 -11.88 14.53
CA TRP A 46 17.18 -11.42 15.09
C TRP A 46 17.18 -9.89 15.26
N ALA A 47 16.81 -9.12 14.23
CA ALA A 47 16.72 -7.66 14.28
C ALA A 47 15.78 -7.19 15.40
N ASN A 48 14.63 -7.87 15.54
CA ASN A 48 13.66 -7.63 16.60
C ASN A 48 14.16 -8.01 18.00
N ARG A 49 15.16 -8.89 18.11
CA ARG A 49 15.76 -9.26 19.40
C ARG A 49 16.83 -8.26 19.83
N VAL A 50 17.65 -7.78 18.89
CA VAL A 50 18.82 -6.93 19.21
C VAL A 50 18.50 -5.44 19.19
N GLY A 51 17.64 -4.98 18.29
CA GLY A 51 17.42 -3.55 18.04
C GLY A 51 16.07 -3.00 18.51
N ALA A 52 15.07 -3.85 18.73
CA ALA A 52 13.75 -3.38 19.15
C ALA A 52 13.76 -2.73 20.55
N PRO A 53 12.76 -1.92 20.91
CA PRO A 53 11.67 -1.45 20.06
C PRO A 53 12.05 -0.26 19.16
N PHE A 54 11.57 -0.28 17.92
CA PHE A 54 11.82 0.77 16.92
C PHE A 54 10.66 1.77 16.85
N VAL A 55 10.88 2.93 16.23
CA VAL A 55 9.81 3.74 15.63
C VAL A 55 9.82 3.48 14.13
N GLY A 56 8.68 3.06 13.58
CA GLY A 56 8.52 2.86 12.15
C GLY A 56 8.38 4.21 11.44
N LEU A 57 9.23 4.50 10.46
CA LEU A 57 9.18 5.69 9.64
C LEU A 57 8.78 5.30 8.22
N VAL A 58 7.73 5.91 7.72
CA VAL A 58 7.09 5.50 6.47
C VAL A 58 6.99 6.69 5.55
N ALA A 59 7.72 6.63 4.43
CA ALA A 59 7.75 7.68 3.41
C ALA A 59 7.09 7.19 2.11
N PRO A 60 6.32 8.03 1.39
CA PRO A 60 5.72 7.67 0.11
C PRO A 60 6.79 7.51 -0.96
N ASN A 61 7.70 8.46 -1.10
CA ASN A 61 8.71 8.46 -2.14
C ASN A 61 10.09 8.97 -1.68
N GLY A 62 11.06 8.95 -2.60
CA GLY A 62 12.43 9.39 -2.33
C GLY A 62 12.54 10.86 -1.98
N TYR A 63 11.69 11.74 -2.53
CA TYR A 63 11.72 13.17 -2.23
C TYR A 63 11.39 13.46 -0.76
N GLU A 64 10.49 12.70 -0.14
CA GLU A 64 10.18 12.86 1.29
C GLU A 64 11.16 12.11 2.20
N MET A 65 11.76 11.03 1.71
CA MET A 65 12.66 10.19 2.49
C MET A 65 14.11 10.71 2.51
N GLU A 66 14.65 11.11 1.36
CA GLU A 66 16.04 11.53 1.19
C GLU A 66 16.47 12.66 2.14
N PRO A 67 15.66 13.71 2.38
CA PRO A 67 16.05 14.77 3.31
C PRO A 67 16.32 14.24 4.71
N VAL A 68 15.57 13.22 5.16
CA VAL A 68 15.78 12.60 6.47
C VAL A 68 17.08 11.79 6.47
N LEU A 69 17.33 11.01 5.41
CA LEU A 69 18.54 10.19 5.27
C LEU A 69 19.82 11.04 5.17
N LYS A 70 19.75 12.18 4.49
CA LYS A 70 20.88 13.13 4.35
C LYS A 70 21.08 14.02 5.58
N SER A 71 20.14 13.99 6.52
CA SER A 71 20.19 14.83 7.71
C SER A 71 21.26 14.34 8.70
N PRO A 72 22.08 15.22 9.29
CA PRO A 72 23.14 14.81 10.23
C PRO A 72 22.58 14.21 11.54
N ILE A 73 21.28 14.36 11.80
CA ILE A 73 20.62 13.76 12.97
C ILE A 73 20.27 12.29 12.75
N PHE A 74 20.19 11.83 11.50
CA PHE A 74 19.99 10.43 11.18
C PHE A 74 21.35 9.73 11.16
N LYS A 75 21.49 8.71 12.01
CA LYS A 75 22.69 7.89 12.09
C LYS A 75 22.32 6.45 11.71
N PRO A 76 22.79 5.93 10.57
CA PRO A 76 22.59 4.53 10.19
C PRO A 76 23.06 3.57 11.29
N SER A 77 22.41 2.41 11.38
CA SER A 77 22.82 1.35 12.31
C SER A 77 24.14 0.73 11.86
N ASP A 78 25.09 0.54 12.79
CA ASP A 78 26.36 -0.11 12.49
C ASP A 78 26.19 -1.62 12.23
N ASP A 79 25.21 -2.25 12.88
CA ASP A 79 25.00 -3.70 12.81
C ASP A 79 24.18 -4.12 11.58
N ILE A 80 23.10 -3.39 11.30
CA ILE A 80 22.14 -3.69 10.23
C ILE A 80 21.63 -2.42 9.55
N PRO A 81 22.47 -1.70 8.79
CA PRO A 81 22.06 -0.43 8.18
C PRO A 81 20.91 -0.60 7.19
N ILE A 82 20.90 -1.70 6.42
CA ILE A 82 19.95 -1.96 5.35
C ILE A 82 19.47 -3.42 5.41
N PHE A 83 18.18 -3.63 5.23
CA PHE A 83 17.57 -4.95 5.13
C PHE A 83 16.45 -4.97 4.08
N ASP A 84 16.62 -5.77 3.02
CA ASP A 84 15.66 -5.84 1.92
C ASP A 84 14.69 -7.01 2.11
N VAL A 85 13.37 -6.75 2.15
CA VAL A 85 12.32 -7.78 2.23
C VAL A 85 11.31 -7.59 1.11
N GLN A 86 11.13 -8.62 0.28
CA GLN A 86 10.15 -8.61 -0.82
C GLN A 86 10.23 -7.36 -1.71
N GLY A 87 11.45 -6.87 -1.96
CA GLY A 87 11.70 -5.69 -2.77
C GLY A 87 11.49 -4.34 -2.07
N ARG A 88 11.26 -4.33 -0.76
CA ARG A 88 11.25 -3.12 0.07
C ARG A 88 12.55 -3.03 0.85
N ARG A 89 13.13 -1.84 0.92
CA ARG A 89 14.36 -1.58 1.63
C ARG A 89 14.05 -0.95 2.98
N PHE A 90 14.37 -1.66 4.04
CA PHE A 90 14.28 -1.16 5.41
C PHE A 90 15.64 -0.61 5.81
N ARG A 91 15.67 0.64 6.27
CA ARG A 91 16.87 1.33 6.74
C ARG A 91 16.80 1.49 8.25
N PHE A 92 17.75 0.90 8.96
CA PHE A 92 17.81 1.05 10.41
C PHE A 92 18.79 2.16 10.77
N GLY A 93 18.45 2.85 11.84
CA GLY A 93 19.32 3.87 12.38
C GLY A 93 18.80 4.43 13.68
N THR A 94 19.34 5.58 14.05
CA THR A 94 18.87 6.37 15.17
C THR A 94 18.65 7.81 14.73
N ILE A 95 17.61 8.42 15.28
CA ILE A 95 17.37 9.86 15.21
C ILE A 95 17.34 10.36 16.64
N GLN A 96 18.29 11.22 17.02
CA GLN A 96 18.43 11.74 18.39
C GLN A 96 18.39 10.63 19.47
N GLY A 97 19.01 9.48 19.19
CA GLY A 97 19.05 8.32 20.10
C GLY A 97 17.82 7.41 20.07
N GLN A 98 16.73 7.81 19.42
CA GLN A 98 15.58 6.92 19.19
C GLN A 98 15.90 5.99 18.00
N ARG A 99 15.83 4.67 18.23
CA ARG A 99 15.98 3.66 17.17
C ARG A 99 14.81 3.72 16.20
N VAL A 100 15.11 3.80 14.92
CA VAL A 100 14.12 3.90 13.85
C VAL A 100 14.35 2.81 12.81
N VAL A 101 13.26 2.39 12.18
CA VAL A 101 13.29 1.59 10.95
C VAL A 101 12.48 2.34 9.91
N MET A 102 13.12 2.69 8.80
CA MET A 102 12.52 3.51 7.75
C MET A 102 12.29 2.69 6.49
N VAL A 103 11.14 2.86 5.85
CA VAL A 103 10.79 2.17 4.60
C VAL A 103 10.04 3.10 3.65
N MET A 104 10.37 3.00 2.36
CA MET A 104 9.61 3.67 1.30
C MET A 104 8.44 2.79 0.84
N THR A 105 7.26 3.39 0.72
CA THR A 105 6.00 2.66 0.49
C THR A 105 5.39 2.85 -0.88
N GLY A 106 5.87 3.82 -1.66
CA GLY A 106 5.29 4.17 -2.95
C GLY A 106 3.90 4.75 -2.82
N LEU A 107 3.16 4.69 -3.92
CA LEU A 107 1.76 5.08 -3.97
C LEU A 107 0.92 3.91 -3.43
N GLY A 108 0.25 4.07 -2.29
CA GLY A 108 -0.69 3.07 -1.77
C GLY A 108 -0.58 2.81 -0.27
N MET A 109 -1.38 1.86 0.22
CA MET A 109 -1.37 1.47 1.63
C MET A 109 -0.34 0.37 1.87
N LEU A 110 0.48 0.53 2.91
CA LEU A 110 1.39 -0.52 3.38
C LEU A 110 1.08 -0.94 4.82
N LEU A 111 1.05 -2.26 5.03
CA LEU A 111 1.12 -2.83 6.37
C LEU A 111 2.59 -3.06 6.74
N VAL A 112 3.13 -2.20 7.61
CA VAL A 112 4.45 -2.37 8.20
C VAL A 112 4.26 -3.07 9.54
N SER A 113 4.37 -4.41 9.57
CA SER A 113 4.24 -5.18 10.82
C SER A 113 5.36 -6.21 11.02
N LEU A 114 6.44 -6.11 10.25
CA LEU A 114 7.56 -7.06 10.33
C LEU A 114 8.43 -6.82 11.56
N PHE A 115 8.57 -5.57 11.99
CA PHE A 115 9.43 -5.19 13.10
C PHE A 115 8.64 -4.82 14.35
N LYS A 116 9.26 -5.02 15.51
CA LYS A 116 8.69 -4.65 16.81
C LYS A 116 8.79 -3.14 16.99
N GLU A 117 7.73 -2.45 16.64
CA GLU A 117 7.64 -0.99 16.65
C GLU A 117 6.80 -0.50 17.85
N LYS A 118 7.14 0.67 18.38
CA LYS A 118 6.32 1.39 19.37
C LYS A 118 5.15 2.11 18.72
N GLY A 119 5.28 2.41 17.44
CA GLY A 119 4.37 3.21 16.66
C GLY A 119 4.96 3.50 15.29
N VAL A 120 4.09 3.91 14.38
CA VAL A 120 4.42 4.21 12.98
C VAL A 120 4.14 5.69 12.72
N LEU A 121 5.12 6.39 12.17
CA LEU A 121 4.99 7.75 11.68
C LEU A 121 5.04 7.72 10.15
N HIS A 122 3.93 8.11 9.54
CA HIS A 122 3.83 8.36 8.10
C HIS A 122 3.77 9.87 7.86
N TRP A 123 4.48 10.35 6.84
CA TRP A 123 4.41 11.75 6.39
C TRP A 123 4.43 11.80 4.87
N GLY A 124 3.89 12.87 4.30
CA GLY A 124 3.87 13.07 2.87
C GLY A 124 3.23 14.40 2.52
N ILE A 125 3.25 14.73 1.24
CA ILE A 125 2.57 15.91 0.71
C ILE A 125 1.07 15.61 0.58
N ALA A 126 0.23 16.56 0.98
CA ALA A 126 -1.21 16.48 0.84
C ALA A 126 -1.76 17.75 0.20
N GLY A 127 -2.83 17.61 -0.59
CA GLY A 127 -3.68 18.74 -0.95
C GLY A 127 -4.61 19.07 0.22
N ASN A 128 -4.90 20.35 0.43
CA ASN A 128 -5.84 20.81 1.45
C ASN A 128 -7.10 21.42 0.80
N LEU A 129 -8.23 21.34 1.50
CA LEU A 129 -9.50 22.01 1.15
C LEU A 129 -9.95 22.98 2.27
N ASP A 130 -9.15 23.11 3.32
CA ASP A 130 -9.40 24.02 4.44
C ASP A 130 -8.78 25.38 4.09
N ASP A 131 -9.61 26.41 3.96
CA ASP A 131 -9.18 27.76 3.56
C ASP A 131 -8.34 28.47 4.63
N GLY A 132 -8.32 27.92 5.86
CA GLY A 132 -7.41 28.33 6.92
C GLY A 132 -5.97 27.82 6.74
N LEU A 133 -5.74 26.81 5.90
CA LEU A 133 -4.41 26.22 5.69
C LEU A 133 -3.72 26.77 4.45
N GLN A 134 -2.44 27.10 4.59
CA GLN A 134 -1.60 27.64 3.53
C GLN A 134 -0.63 26.58 3.00
N ILE A 135 -0.04 26.86 1.83
CA ILE A 135 1.02 26.03 1.26
C ILE A 135 2.21 26.01 2.21
N GLY A 136 2.63 24.80 2.60
CA GLY A 136 3.74 24.59 3.54
C GLY A 136 3.31 24.38 4.98
N ASP A 137 2.02 24.54 5.29
CA ASP A 137 1.50 24.18 6.61
C ASP A 137 1.58 22.67 6.84
N VAL A 138 1.90 22.31 8.08
CA VAL A 138 1.96 20.92 8.53
C VAL A 138 0.71 20.63 9.34
N THR A 139 -0.03 19.59 8.95
CA THR A 139 -1.22 19.15 9.66
C THR A 139 -1.07 17.70 10.14
N ILE A 140 -1.71 17.41 11.27
CA ILE A 140 -1.81 16.07 11.83
C ILE A 140 -3.30 15.69 11.76
N PRO A 141 -3.70 14.78 10.84
CA PRO A 141 -5.10 14.42 10.71
C PRO A 141 -5.55 13.59 11.92
N GLU A 142 -6.65 13.99 12.56
CA GLU A 142 -7.30 13.19 13.61
C GLU A 142 -8.10 12.02 13.02
N TYR A 143 -8.62 12.21 11.80
CA TYR A 143 -9.44 11.25 11.09
C TYR A 143 -8.94 11.10 9.65
N TRP A 144 -9.12 9.90 9.10
CA TRP A 144 -8.75 9.61 7.72
C TRP A 144 -9.82 8.71 7.08
N ALA A 145 -10.03 8.91 5.79
CA ALA A 145 -10.88 8.06 4.97
C ALA A 145 -10.07 7.63 3.75
N HIS A 146 -10.05 6.33 3.49
CA HIS A 146 -9.52 5.82 2.23
C HIS A 146 -10.64 5.79 1.21
N LEU A 147 -10.56 6.68 0.22
CA LEU A 147 -11.59 6.83 -0.82
C LEU A 147 -11.15 6.22 -2.16
N SER A 148 -10.14 5.34 -2.18
CA SER A 148 -9.45 4.88 -3.40
C SER A 148 -8.65 6.00 -4.09
N LEU A 149 -7.99 5.66 -5.21
CA LEU A 149 -7.21 6.60 -6.01
C LEU A 149 -8.04 7.13 -7.18
N TRP A 150 -8.06 8.44 -7.36
CA TRP A 150 -8.79 9.11 -8.44
C TRP A 150 -7.92 10.15 -9.12
N VAL A 151 -8.12 10.30 -10.43
CA VAL A 151 -7.44 11.31 -11.24
C VAL A 151 -8.49 12.26 -11.78
N TRP A 152 -8.35 13.54 -11.46
CA TRP A 152 -9.21 14.59 -11.97
C TRP A 152 -8.67 15.11 -13.31
N GLN A 153 -9.56 15.34 -14.28
CA GLN A 153 -9.19 16.06 -15.49
C GLN A 153 -8.80 17.49 -15.12
N ARG A 154 -7.83 18.05 -15.84
CA ARG A 154 -7.52 19.46 -15.71
C ARG A 154 -8.72 20.30 -16.12
N HIS A 155 -8.86 21.46 -15.48
CA HIS A 155 -9.93 22.40 -15.81
C HIS A 155 -9.90 22.78 -17.30
N GLY A 156 -11.03 22.61 -17.98
CA GLY A 156 -11.18 22.96 -19.40
C GLY A 156 -10.72 21.88 -20.39
N ASP A 157 -10.05 20.83 -19.91
CA ASP A 157 -9.74 19.67 -20.71
C ASP A 157 -10.94 18.72 -20.77
N GLY A 158 -11.18 18.10 -21.92
CA GLY A 158 -12.20 17.08 -22.12
C GLY A 158 -11.66 15.66 -21.96
N PRO A 159 -12.54 14.64 -22.03
CA PRO A 159 -12.14 13.24 -21.86
C PRO A 159 -11.13 12.73 -22.90
N ALA A 160 -10.94 13.42 -24.02
CA ALA A 160 -9.94 13.04 -25.03
C ALA A 160 -8.54 13.64 -24.77
N ASN A 161 -8.44 14.60 -23.86
CA ASN A 161 -7.17 15.23 -23.48
C ASN A 161 -6.40 14.33 -22.51
N GLU A 162 -5.08 14.36 -22.57
CA GLU A 162 -4.19 13.55 -21.74
C GLU A 162 -4.41 13.80 -20.22
N LEU A 163 -4.42 12.74 -19.41
CA LEU A 163 -4.47 12.85 -17.95
C LEU A 163 -3.10 13.25 -17.41
N PRO A 164 -3.04 13.92 -16.25
CA PRO A 164 -1.77 14.11 -15.54
C PRO A 164 -1.06 12.77 -15.36
N LEU A 165 0.22 12.65 -15.70
CA LEU A 165 1.00 11.40 -15.56
C LEU A 165 0.54 10.21 -16.43
N GLU A 166 -0.36 10.41 -17.41
CA GLU A 166 -0.76 9.34 -18.34
C GLU A 166 0.41 8.87 -19.21
N ALA A 167 1.20 9.78 -19.79
CA ALA A 167 2.41 9.42 -20.54
C ALA A 167 3.46 8.67 -19.71
N ALA A 168 3.44 8.81 -18.37
CA ALA A 168 4.32 8.03 -17.50
C ALA A 168 3.84 6.59 -17.28
N GLY A 169 2.62 6.27 -17.72
CA GLY A 169 1.97 4.97 -17.52
C GLY A 169 1.45 4.76 -16.09
N ASP A 170 1.35 5.83 -15.30
CA ASP A 170 0.92 5.72 -13.89
C ASP A 170 -0.60 5.58 -13.74
N TYR A 171 -1.37 6.07 -14.72
CA TYR A 171 -2.83 6.03 -14.69
C TYR A 171 -3.43 5.36 -15.92
N THR A 172 -4.57 4.72 -15.70
CA THR A 172 -5.35 3.99 -16.70
C THR A 172 -6.72 4.63 -16.89
N ARG A 173 -7.26 4.48 -18.09
CA ARG A 173 -8.64 4.88 -18.44
C ARG A 173 -9.61 3.69 -18.44
N GLU A 174 -9.13 2.49 -18.11
CA GLU A 174 -9.87 1.25 -18.36
C GLU A 174 -10.85 0.86 -17.23
N LEU A 175 -10.68 1.40 -16.02
CA LEU A 175 -11.42 0.90 -14.85
C LEU A 175 -12.75 1.61 -14.60
N GLY A 176 -12.72 2.94 -14.50
CA GLY A 176 -13.91 3.71 -14.16
C GLY A 176 -13.75 5.16 -14.61
N PHE A 177 -14.80 5.68 -15.22
CA PHE A 177 -14.90 7.05 -15.69
C PHE A 177 -16.24 7.60 -15.21
N LEU A 178 -16.21 8.75 -14.55
CA LEU A 178 -17.39 9.49 -14.15
C LEU A 178 -17.32 10.89 -14.70
N ASN A 179 -18.39 11.29 -15.38
CA ASN A 179 -18.57 12.64 -15.88
C ASN A 179 -19.68 13.34 -15.07
N PHE A 180 -19.31 14.24 -14.17
CA PHE A 180 -20.25 14.98 -13.31
C PHE A 180 -21.25 15.81 -14.12
N SER A 181 -20.90 16.27 -15.34
CA SER A 181 -21.84 17.03 -16.16
C SER A 181 -23.08 16.23 -16.55
N ASP A 182 -22.97 14.91 -16.62
CA ASP A 182 -24.08 14.01 -16.97
C ASP A 182 -25.12 13.91 -15.84
N HIS A 183 -24.76 14.38 -14.64
CA HIS A 183 -25.60 14.35 -13.44
C HIS A 183 -25.98 15.75 -12.95
N THR A 184 -25.66 16.81 -13.71
CA THR A 184 -26.06 18.18 -13.37
C THR A 184 -27.58 18.32 -13.39
N VAL A 185 -28.17 18.67 -12.25
CA VAL A 185 -29.60 18.99 -12.16
C VAL A 185 -29.83 20.41 -12.70
N VAL A 186 -30.43 20.50 -13.87
CA VAL A 186 -30.78 21.79 -14.50
C VAL A 186 -32.03 22.38 -13.81
N GLY A 187 -32.01 23.69 -13.53
CA GLY A 187 -33.18 24.42 -13.03
C GLY A 187 -33.31 24.55 -11.50
N HIS A 188 -32.32 24.11 -10.72
CA HIS A 188 -32.24 24.35 -9.28
C HIS A 188 -31.08 25.31 -8.94
N GLY A 189 -31.34 26.61 -8.95
CA GLY A 189 -30.38 27.67 -8.63
C GLY A 189 -30.81 29.03 -9.16
N PRO A 190 -30.14 30.14 -8.79
CA PRO A 190 -30.48 31.48 -9.28
C PRO A 190 -30.06 31.73 -10.75
N TYR A 191 -29.44 30.74 -11.40
CA TYR A 191 -28.91 30.84 -12.76
C TYR A 191 -29.86 30.16 -13.77
N PRO A 192 -30.09 30.77 -14.95
CA PRO A 192 -30.97 30.21 -15.96
C PRO A 192 -30.42 28.88 -16.52
N ALA A 193 -31.31 28.00 -16.95
CA ALA A 193 -30.99 26.64 -17.41
C ALA A 193 -29.96 26.60 -18.55
N GLU A 194 -29.94 27.65 -19.37
CA GLU A 194 -28.99 27.86 -20.48
C GLU A 194 -27.56 28.19 -20.03
N ASP A 195 -27.39 28.80 -18.85
CA ASP A 195 -26.07 29.11 -18.26
C ASP A 195 -25.46 27.90 -17.53
N LEU A 196 -26.30 27.02 -16.96
CA LEU A 196 -25.87 25.75 -16.34
C LEU A 196 -25.53 24.66 -17.37
N ALA A 197 -26.03 24.80 -18.61
CA ALA A 197 -25.75 23.91 -19.72
C ALA A 197 -24.38 24.16 -20.39
N ALA A 198 -23.69 25.26 -20.03
CA ALA A 198 -22.26 25.39 -20.25
C ALA A 198 -21.58 24.36 -19.35
N ALA A 199 -21.37 23.16 -19.89
CA ALA A 199 -20.88 21.98 -19.19
C ALA A 199 -19.79 22.38 -18.18
N ASN A 200 -20.01 22.05 -16.90
CA ASN A 200 -19.02 22.23 -15.85
C ASN A 200 -17.66 21.80 -16.40
N THR A 201 -16.69 22.69 -16.43
CA THR A 201 -15.37 22.41 -17.04
C THR A 201 -14.47 21.58 -16.12
N LEU A 202 -14.97 21.21 -14.95
CA LEU A 202 -14.36 20.31 -13.98
C LEU A 202 -15.25 19.08 -13.81
N ASN A 203 -15.41 18.33 -14.89
CA ASN A 203 -16.46 17.31 -15.01
C ASN A 203 -15.98 15.87 -14.95
N SER A 204 -14.71 15.60 -15.26
CA SER A 204 -14.28 14.23 -15.53
C SER A 204 -13.31 13.72 -14.48
N ILE A 205 -13.59 12.53 -13.95
CA ILE A 205 -12.73 11.83 -13.00
C ILE A 205 -12.57 10.37 -13.41
N TRP A 206 -11.34 9.84 -13.27
CA TRP A 206 -11.02 8.45 -13.55
C TRP A 206 -10.64 7.71 -12.27
N TYR A 207 -11.26 6.57 -12.06
CA TYR A 207 -10.88 5.63 -11.01
C TYR A 207 -9.56 4.96 -11.37
N GLN A 208 -8.64 4.93 -10.40
CA GLN A 208 -7.33 4.31 -10.55
C GLN A 208 -7.18 3.11 -9.62
N PRO A 209 -6.43 2.08 -10.05
CA PRO A 209 -6.06 1.02 -9.13
C PRO A 209 -5.14 1.61 -8.06
N CYS A 210 -5.43 1.33 -6.79
CA CYS A 210 -4.45 1.59 -5.74
C CYS A 210 -3.25 0.67 -5.98
N ASP A 211 -2.08 1.29 -6.14
CA ASP A 211 -0.87 0.53 -6.40
C ASP A 211 -0.56 -0.41 -5.24
N ILE A 212 -0.28 -1.66 -5.57
CA ILE A 212 0.33 -2.61 -4.64
C ILE A 212 1.78 -2.69 -5.06
N LEU A 213 2.69 -2.08 -4.30
CA LEU A 213 4.11 -2.14 -4.63
C LEU A 213 4.57 -3.61 -4.70
N THR A 214 4.82 -4.05 -5.92
CA THR A 214 5.48 -5.31 -6.23
C THR A 214 6.99 -5.09 -6.19
N LYS A 215 7.75 -6.19 -6.03
CA LYS A 215 9.22 -6.20 -5.92
C LYS A 215 9.95 -5.45 -7.06
N THR A 216 9.29 -5.24 -8.20
CA THR A 216 9.85 -4.64 -9.42
C THR A 216 9.63 -3.12 -9.50
N ARG A 217 8.60 -2.56 -8.84
CA ARG A 217 8.25 -1.12 -8.93
C ARG A 217 8.95 -0.26 -7.86
N THR A 218 9.70 -0.88 -6.95
CA THR A 218 10.42 -0.16 -5.88
C THR A 218 11.65 0.57 -6.45
N GLN A 219 11.56 1.88 -6.65
CA GLN A 219 12.67 2.76 -7.09
C GLN A 219 13.75 2.99 -6.02
N ASP A 220 13.56 2.43 -4.82
CA ASP A 220 14.38 2.67 -3.61
C ASP A 220 15.84 2.16 -3.71
N LYS A 221 16.12 1.29 -4.69
CA LYS A 221 17.46 0.65 -4.81
C LYS A 221 18.58 1.63 -5.14
N ASN A 222 18.24 2.80 -5.71
CA ASN A 222 19.20 3.83 -6.09
C ASN A 222 19.49 4.84 -4.97
N LEU A 223 18.77 4.74 -3.84
CA LEU A 223 18.97 5.58 -2.66
C LEU A 223 19.90 4.84 -1.70
N ASN A 224 21.12 5.35 -1.56
CA ASN A 224 22.11 4.83 -0.62
C ASN A 224 21.70 5.17 0.82
#